data_AF-A0A2K3MAK3-F1
#
_entry.id   AF-A0A2K3MAK3-F1
#
_cell.length_a   1.000
_cell.length_b   1.000
_cell.length_c   1.000
_cell.angle_alpha   90.00
_cell.angle_beta   90.00
_cell.angle_gamma   90.00
#
_symmetry.space_group_name_H-M   'P 1'
#
loop_
_entity.id
_entity.type
_entity.pdbx_description
1 polymer ?
#
loop_
_entity_poly.entity_id
_entity_poly.type
_entity_poly.pdbx_seq_one_letter_code
_entity_poly.pdbx_strand_id
1 'polypeptide(L)'
;GYIEAIREIELQIQSGTSNVKFDDIVVACGSGGTIAGLALGSSLSTLKARVHAFSVCDDPDYFHNFVQGLLDGLKAGVNSGDIVHIQN
;
A
#
# COMPACT_ATOMS: atom_id res chain seq x y z
N GLY A 1 0.98 -1.71 12.30
CA GLY A 1 1.67 -2.05 11.04
C GLY A 1 1.17 -1.14 9.93
N TYR A 2 1.49 -1.39 8.65
CA TYR A 2 1.18 -0.41 7.60
C TYR A 2 -0.29 -0.32 7.18
N ILE A 3 -1.14 -1.30 7.54
CA ILE A 3 -2.60 -1.15 7.48
C ILE A 3 -3.06 -0.05 8.46
N GLU A 4 -2.53 -0.06 9.69
CA GLU A 4 -2.82 0.98 10.69
C GLU A 4 -2.29 2.35 10.23
N ALA A 5 -1.16 2.40 9.51
CA ALA A 5 -0.65 3.65 8.96
C ALA A 5 -1.66 4.29 7.99
N ILE A 6 -2.36 3.50 7.17
CA ILE A 6 -3.45 4.01 6.31
C ILE A 6 -4.61 4.55 7.16
N ARG A 7 -5.00 3.83 8.22
CA ARG A 7 -6.05 4.29 9.14
C ARG A 7 -5.65 5.59 9.83
N GLU A 8 -4.40 5.74 10.23
CA GLU A 8 -3.86 6.98 10.82
C GLU A 8 -3.94 8.15 9.83
N ILE A 9 -3.54 7.96 8.57
CA ILE A 9 -3.65 8.98 7.51
C ILE A 9 -5.12 9.39 7.29
N GLU A 10 -6.03 8.41 7.21
CA GLU A 10 -7.45 8.66 7.03
C GLU A 10 -8.03 9.51 8.18
N LEU A 11 -7.68 9.21 9.43
CA LEU A 11 -8.11 9.99 10.59
C LEU A 11 -7.51 11.41 10.60
N GLN A 12 -6.26 11.57 10.16
CA GLN A 12 -5.62 12.88 10.05
C GLN A 12 -6.31 13.76 9.00
N ILE A 13 -6.71 13.18 7.87
CA ILE A 13 -7.50 13.88 6.85
C ILE A 13 -8.86 14.31 7.41
N GLN A 14 -9.57 13.39 8.07
CA GLN A 14 -10.90 13.65 8.62
C GLN A 14 -10.91 14.69 9.75
N SER A 15 -9.84 14.73 10.56
CA SER A 15 -9.71 15.69 11.68
C SER A 15 -9.14 17.05 11.24
N GLY A 16 -8.56 17.14 10.05
CA GLY A 16 -8.03 18.39 9.50
C GLY A 16 -9.13 19.39 9.13
N THR A 17 -8.80 20.68 9.16
CA THR A 17 -9.70 21.76 8.73
C THR A 17 -9.73 21.97 7.21
N SER A 18 -8.88 21.24 6.49
CA SER A 18 -8.70 21.33 5.04
C SER A 18 -9.30 20.10 4.35
N ASN A 19 -10.05 20.31 3.27
CA ASN A 19 -10.65 19.24 2.47
C ASN A 19 -9.61 18.57 1.55
N VAL A 20 -8.54 18.04 2.14
CA VAL A 20 -7.43 17.43 1.41
C VAL A 20 -7.73 15.96 1.20
N LYS A 21 -7.48 15.49 -0.02
CA LYS A 21 -7.52 14.08 -0.39
C LYS A 21 -6.16 13.71 -0.98
N PHE A 22 -5.64 12.55 -0.61
CA PHE A 22 -4.49 11.96 -1.29
C PHE A 22 -4.98 10.96 -2.31
N ASP A 23 -4.64 11.19 -3.58
CA ASP A 23 -4.94 10.24 -4.66
C ASP A 23 -3.85 9.18 -4.81
N ASP A 24 -2.63 9.47 -4.34
CA ASP A 24 -1.44 8.66 -4.54
C ASP A 24 -0.57 8.62 -3.28
N ILE A 25 -0.01 7.44 -2.98
CA ILE A 25 1.04 7.21 -1.99
C ILE A 25 2.26 6.70 -2.75
N VAL A 26 3.39 7.39 -2.60
CA VAL A 26 4.66 7.00 -3.22
C VAL A 26 5.63 6.54 -2.13
N VAL A 27 6.25 5.37 -2.30
CA VAL A 27 7.07 4.74 -1.26
C VAL A 27 8.23 3.94 -1.85
N ALA A 28 9.41 4.01 -1.20
CA ALA A 28 10.53 3.15 -1.53
C ALA A 28 10.30 1.71 -1.02
N CYS A 29 10.62 0.70 -1.83
CA CYS A 29 10.43 -0.71 -1.52
C CYS A 29 11.77 -1.44 -1.44
N GLY A 30 12.14 -1.85 -0.22
CA GLY A 30 13.30 -2.71 0.03
C GLY A 30 12.98 -4.07 0.66
N SER A 31 11.77 -4.24 1.24
CA SER A 31 11.40 -5.47 1.95
C SER A 31 9.99 -5.97 1.66
N GLY A 32 9.19 -5.27 0.84
CA GLY A 32 7.83 -5.67 0.46
C GLY A 32 6.74 -5.52 1.55
N GLY A 33 7.07 -5.70 2.83
CA GLY A 33 6.07 -5.68 3.92
C GLY A 33 5.37 -4.33 4.09
N THR A 34 6.10 -3.23 3.88
CA THR A 34 5.55 -1.88 3.88
C THR A 34 4.49 -1.71 2.81
N ILE A 35 4.82 -2.05 1.56
CA ILE A 35 3.94 -1.84 0.42
C ILE A 35 2.73 -2.78 0.47
N ALA A 36 2.89 -4.01 0.99
CA ALA A 36 1.77 -4.93 1.21
C ALA A 36 0.71 -4.34 2.16
N GLY A 37 1.16 -3.81 3.31
CA GLY A 37 0.25 -3.23 4.29
C GLY A 37 -0.36 -1.90 3.85
N LEU A 38 0.40 -1.04 3.17
CA LEU A 38 -0.12 0.21 2.61
C LEU A 38 -1.16 -0.05 1.52
N ALA A 39 -0.86 -0.96 0.58
CA ALA A 39 -1.75 -1.30 -0.52
C ALA A 39 -3.04 -1.96 -0.04
N LEU A 40 -2.92 -2.98 0.83
CA LEU A 40 -4.08 -3.63 1.41
C LEU A 40 -4.90 -2.64 2.26
N GLY A 41 -4.25 -1.89 3.14
CA GLY A 41 -4.90 -0.89 3.97
C GLY A 41 -5.65 0.16 3.14
N SER A 42 -5.01 0.69 2.09
CA SER A 42 -5.63 1.66 1.18
C SER A 42 -6.81 1.07 0.42
N SER A 43 -6.68 -0.18 -0.04
CA SER A 43 -7.75 -0.89 -0.75
C SER A 43 -8.98 -1.14 0.13
N LEU A 44 -8.81 -1.21 1.46
CA LEU A 44 -9.90 -1.46 2.42
C LEU A 44 -10.50 -0.16 2.99
N SER A 45 -9.77 0.95 2.97
CA SER A 45 -10.19 2.21 3.56
C SER A 45 -10.98 3.11 2.60
N THR A 46 -11.47 4.25 3.09
CA THR A 46 -12.09 5.30 2.25
C THR A 46 -11.04 6.20 1.59
N LEU A 47 -9.77 6.13 2.04
CA LEU A 47 -8.65 6.84 1.43
C LEU A 47 -8.52 6.47 -0.06
N LYS A 48 -8.54 5.17 -0.38
CA LYS A 48 -8.46 4.62 -1.75
C LYS A 48 -7.31 5.22 -2.59
N ALA A 49 -6.23 5.66 -1.95
CA ALA A 49 -5.06 6.19 -2.63
C ALA A 49 -4.32 5.06 -3.35
N ARG A 50 -3.86 5.33 -4.57
CA ARG A 50 -3.05 4.37 -5.34
C ARG A 50 -1.67 4.29 -4.74
N VAL A 51 -1.17 3.08 -4.51
CA VAL A 51 0.16 2.87 -3.94
C VAL A 51 1.16 2.62 -5.07
N HIS A 52 2.15 3.50 -5.18
CA HIS A 52 3.27 3.41 -6.12
C HIS A 52 4.55 3.11 -5.33
N ALA A 53 5.09 1.92 -5.55
CA ALA A 53 6.29 1.43 -4.93
C ALA A 53 7.47 1.53 -5.89
N PHE A 54 8.60 2.04 -5.41
CA PHE A 54 9.86 2.11 -6.15
C PHE A 54 10.88 1.18 -5.53
N SER A 55 11.24 0.12 -6.23
CA SER A 55 12.21 -0.88 -5.79
C SER A 55 13.59 -0.26 -5.64
N VAL A 56 14.24 -0.49 -4.49
CA VAL A 56 15.58 0.04 -4.21
C VAL A 56 16.66 -1.04 -4.10
N CYS A 57 16.30 -2.32 -4.20
CA CYS A 57 17.27 -3.44 -4.15
C CYS A 57 16.95 -4.52 -5.18
N ASP A 58 15.80 -5.16 -5.06
CA ASP A 58 15.34 -6.23 -5.96
C ASP A 58 14.47 -5.66 -7.10
N ASP A 59 13.93 -6.53 -7.95
CA ASP A 59 13.07 -6.13 -9.07
C ASP A 59 11.56 -6.11 -8.69
N PRO A 60 10.71 -5.48 -9.51
CA PRO A 60 9.27 -5.41 -9.26
C PRO A 60 8.57 -6.77 -9.19
N ASP A 61 9.01 -7.75 -9.97
CA ASP A 61 8.39 -9.08 -10.01
C ASP A 61 8.63 -9.82 -8.68
N TYR A 62 9.84 -9.72 -8.14
CA TYR A 62 10.16 -10.21 -6.80
C TYR A 62 9.21 -9.63 -5.75
N PHE A 63 9.02 -8.31 -5.75
CA PHE A 63 8.16 -7.67 -4.76
C PHE A 63 6.68 -7.96 -4.96
N HIS A 64 6.19 -8.10 -6.20
CA HIS A 64 4.83 -8.55 -6.46
C HIS A 64 4.59 -9.95 -5.88
N ASN A 65 5.51 -10.88 -6.12
CA ASN A 65 5.42 -12.24 -5.57
C ASN A 65 5.48 -12.25 -4.04
N PHE A 66 6.37 -11.46 -3.44
CA PHE A 66 6.49 -11.34 -2.00
C PHE A 66 5.21 -10.77 -1.37
N VAL A 67 4.67 -9.69 -1.94
CA VAL A 67 3.42 -9.07 -1.48
C VAL A 67 2.27 -10.07 -1.63
N GLN A 68 2.15 -10.75 -2.76
CA GLN A 68 1.10 -11.76 -2.95
C GLN A 68 1.17 -12.85 -1.87
N GLY A 69 2.37 -13.35 -1.56
CA GLY A 69 2.54 -14.35 -0.49
C GLY A 69 2.06 -13.86 0.88
N LEU A 70 2.28 -12.59 1.21
CA LEU A 70 1.73 -11.99 2.44
C LEU A 70 0.21 -11.89 2.41
N LEU A 71 -0.37 -11.46 1.28
CA LEU A 71 -1.83 -11.32 1.11
C LEU A 71 -2.53 -12.68 1.19
N ASP A 72 -1.94 -13.72 0.59
CA ASP A 72 -2.43 -15.09 0.65
C ASP A 72 -2.36 -15.65 2.07
N GLY A 73 -1.27 -15.37 2.79
CA GLY A 73 -1.11 -15.73 4.20
C GLY A 73 -2.18 -15.10 5.10
N LEU A 74 -2.61 -13.87 4.77
CA LEU A 74 -3.72 -13.18 5.43
C LEU A 74 -5.11 -13.60 4.91
N LYS A 75 -5.17 -14.41 3.85
CA LYS A 75 -6.42 -14.75 3.12
C LYS A 75 -7.18 -13.51 2.68
N ALA A 76 -6.47 -12.48 2.23
CA ALA A 76 -7.05 -11.18 1.88
C ALA A 76 -7.96 -11.22 0.64
N GLY A 77 -7.82 -12.24 -0.22
CA GLY A 77 -8.69 -12.44 -1.39
C GLY A 77 -8.50 -11.39 -2.49
N VAL A 78 -7.31 -10.78 -2.56
CA VAL A 78 -6.95 -9.73 -3.52
C VAL A 78 -5.64 -10.07 -4.23
N ASN A 79 -5.52 -9.65 -5.49
CA ASN A 79 -4.27 -9.76 -6.24
C ASN A 79 -3.39 -8.53 -5.98
N SER A 80 -2.10 -8.74 -5.74
CA SER A 80 -1.14 -7.65 -5.51
C SER A 80 -1.10 -6.66 -6.68
N GLY A 81 -1.18 -7.15 -7.92
CA GLY A 81 -1.18 -6.34 -9.14
C GLY A 81 -2.39 -5.40 -9.27
N ASP A 82 -3.48 -5.68 -8.54
CA ASP A 82 -4.67 -4.82 -8.55
C ASP A 82 -4.58 -3.66 -7.55
N ILE A 83 -3.68 -3.75 -6.56
CA ILE A 83 -3.66 -2.84 -5.40
C ILE A 83 -2.35 -2.09 -5.20
N VAL A 84 -1.26 -2.51 -5.85
CA VAL A 84 0.02 -1.81 -5.82
C VAL A 84 0.68 -1.81 -7.19
N HIS A 85 1.24 -0.67 -7.59
CA HIS A 85 2.10 -0.56 -8.76
C HIS A 85 3.56 -0.56 -8.28
N ILE A 86 4.38 -1.49 -8.77
CA ILE A 86 5.79 -1.59 -8.39
C ILE A 86 6.67 -1.31 -9.62
N GLN A 87 7.64 -0.41 -9.48
CA GLN A 87 8.54 0.02 -10.55
C GLN A 87 9.97 0.28 -10.02
N ASN A 88 10.91 0.54 -10.93
CA ASN A 88 12.31 0.90 -10.62
C ASN A 88 12.55 2.39 -10.86
#